data_AF-A0A9E2UY33-F1
#
_entry.id   AF-A0A9E2UY33-F1
#
_cell.length_a   1.000
_cell.length_b   1.000
_cell.length_c   1.000
_cell.angle_alpha   90.00
_cell.angle_beta   90.00
_cell.angle_gamma   90.00
#
_symmetry.space_group_name_H-M   'P 1'
#
loop_
_entity.id
_entity.type
_entity.pdbx_description
1 polymer ?
#
loop_
_entity_poly.entity_id
_entity_poly.type
_entity_poly.pdbx_seq_one_letter_code
_entity_poly.pdbx_strand_id
1 'polypeptide(L)'
;MTGALHGSEISPAELLGRIQARFRELGLFGSPLTLTHNGEKYLAACDDQAFAVYRLVDQGHVPPGRPGWPVCLVTAEAVVDETSPPHLADDEFASGLSLKEWLDLIETSFTSP
;
A
#
# COMPACT_ATOMS: atom_id res chain seq x y z
N MET A 1 25.42 21.38 25.28
CA MET A 1 24.62 20.15 25.50
C MET A 1 23.61 20.09 24.38
N THR A 2 23.96 19.41 23.30
CA THR A 2 23.19 19.35 22.05
C THR A 2 22.33 18.09 22.13
N GLY A 3 21.04 18.24 22.42
CA GLY A 3 20.08 17.15 22.41
C GLY A 3 19.72 16.82 20.97
N ALA A 4 20.29 15.74 20.44
CA ALA A 4 19.82 15.13 19.21
C ALA A 4 18.53 14.37 19.54
N LEU A 5 17.38 14.90 19.12
CA LEU A 5 16.16 14.14 18.95
C LEU A 5 16.40 13.17 17.78
N HIS A 6 16.93 11.99 18.08
CA HIS A 6 16.80 10.84 17.19
C HIS A 6 15.31 10.47 17.19
N GLY A 7 14.57 10.89 16.16
CA GLY A 7 13.28 10.28 15.88
C GLY A 7 13.52 8.81 15.65
N SER A 8 12.97 7.96 16.53
CA SER A 8 13.07 6.50 16.37
C SER A 8 12.54 6.12 14.99
N GLU A 9 13.41 5.59 14.13
CA GLU A 9 13.00 4.96 12.89
C GLU A 9 12.11 3.76 13.27
N ILE A 10 10.82 3.85 12.94
CA ILE A 10 9.86 2.77 13.18
C ILE A 10 10.32 1.56 12.37
N SER A 11 10.50 0.41 13.02
CA SER A 11 10.88 -0.82 12.32
C SER A 11 9.77 -1.28 11.36
N PRO A 12 10.08 -1.99 10.25
CA PRO A 12 9.06 -2.53 9.35
C PRO A 12 8.00 -3.38 10.06
N ALA A 13 8.40 -4.20 11.04
CA ALA A 13 7.49 -4.98 11.87
C ALA A 13 6.53 -4.11 12.71
N GLU A 14 7.04 -3.03 13.30
CA GLU A 14 6.20 -2.09 14.07
C GLU A 14 5.23 -1.34 13.15
N LEU A 15 5.69 -0.92 11.97
CA LEU A 15 4.84 -0.29 10.96
C LEU A 15 3.74 -1.23 10.47
N LEU A 16 4.08 -2.48 10.13
CA LEU A 16 3.11 -3.49 9.73
C LEU A 16 2.09 -3.72 10.85
N GLY A 17 2.53 -3.85 12.11
CA GLY A 17 1.64 -4.03 13.25
C GLY A 17 0.61 -2.89 13.39
N ARG A 18 1.03 -1.63 13.14
CA ARG A 18 0.13 -0.46 13.14
C ARG A 18 -0.87 -0.53 11.99
N ILE A 19 -0.43 -0.88 10.78
CA ILE A 19 -1.32 -1.03 9.61
C ILE A 19 -2.34 -2.14 9.87
N GLN A 20 -1.90 -3.30 10.35
CA GLN A 20 -2.80 -4.43 10.65
C GLN A 20 -3.82 -4.07 11.73
N ALA A 21 -3.42 -3.36 12.79
CA ALA A 21 -4.35 -2.88 13.81
C ALA A 21 -5.42 -1.98 13.18
N ARG A 22 -5.01 -1.04 12.32
CA ARG A 22 -5.93 -0.14 11.62
C ARG A 22 -6.90 -0.88 10.70
N PHE A 23 -6.42 -1.86 9.94
CA PHE A 23 -7.27 -2.69 9.08
C PHE A 23 -8.27 -3.53 9.88
N ARG A 24 -7.90 -3.98 11.09
CA ARG A 24 -8.84 -4.67 11.99
C ARG A 24 -9.91 -3.72 12.52
N GLU A 25 -9.55 -2.49 12.90
CA GLU A 25 -10.52 -1.46 13.32
C GLU A 25 -11.53 -1.13 12.24
N LEU A 26 -11.10 -1.11 10.97
CA LEU A 26 -11.94 -0.87 9.81
C LEU A 26 -12.72 -2.12 9.35
N GLY A 27 -12.47 -3.30 9.93
CA GLY A 27 -13.10 -4.55 9.49
C GLY A 27 -12.63 -5.04 8.11
N LEU A 28 -11.50 -4.53 7.62
CA LEU A 28 -10.91 -4.86 6.30
C LEU A 28 -9.84 -5.94 6.39
N PHE A 29 -9.42 -6.32 7.59
CA PHE A 29 -8.37 -7.31 7.80
C PHE A 29 -8.74 -8.69 7.21
N GLY A 30 -7.83 -9.28 6.44
CA GLY A 30 -8.04 -10.57 5.76
C GLY A 30 -8.98 -10.51 4.55
N SER A 31 -9.46 -9.32 4.17
CA SER A 31 -10.37 -9.13 3.03
C SER A 31 -9.78 -8.11 2.05
N PRO A 32 -9.63 -8.45 0.76
CA PRO A 32 -9.12 -7.50 -0.22
C PRO A 32 -10.17 -6.41 -0.54
N LEU A 33 -9.69 -5.20 -0.76
CA LEU A 33 -10.47 -4.03 -1.16
C LEU A 33 -10.04 -3.56 -2.55
N THR A 34 -10.99 -3.37 -3.46
CA THR A 34 -10.73 -2.75 -4.76
C THR A 34 -10.89 -1.23 -4.68
N LEU A 35 -9.86 -0.50 -5.08
CA LEU A 35 -9.81 0.96 -5.12
C LEU A 35 -9.73 1.43 -6.57
N THR A 36 -10.13 2.68 -6.83
CA THR A 36 -9.89 3.36 -8.11
C THR A 36 -9.20 4.69 -7.86
N HIS A 37 -8.06 4.92 -8.52
CA HIS A 37 -7.30 6.17 -8.42
C HIS A 37 -6.76 6.54 -9.80
N ASN A 38 -6.94 7.81 -10.21
CA ASN A 38 -6.52 8.33 -11.53
C ASN A 38 -6.98 7.47 -12.74
N GLY A 39 -8.14 6.83 -12.65
CA GLY A 39 -8.67 5.96 -13.71
C GLY A 39 -8.11 4.54 -13.72
N GLU A 40 -7.16 4.22 -12.83
CA GLU A 40 -6.62 2.87 -12.64
C GLU A 40 -7.26 2.17 -11.45
N LYS A 41 -7.34 0.84 -11.52
CA LYS A 41 -7.88 0.01 -10.43
C LYS A 41 -6.74 -0.61 -9.63
N TYR A 42 -6.95 -0.72 -8.33
CA TYR A 42 -5.99 -1.28 -7.40
C TYR A 42 -6.66 -2.27 -6.46
N LEU A 43 -5.91 -3.27 -6.00
CA LEU A 43 -6.31 -4.22 -4.98
C LEU A 43 -5.43 -4.01 -3.75
N ALA A 44 -6.02 -3.51 -2.67
CA ALA A 44 -5.36 -3.41 -1.38
C ALA A 44 -5.75 -4.61 -0.52
N ALA A 45 -4.79 -5.24 0.14
CA ALA A 45 -5.04 -6.33 1.08
C ALA A 45 -4.11 -6.20 2.29
N CYS A 46 -4.61 -6.59 3.45
CA CYS A 46 -3.81 -6.71 4.67
C CYS A 46 -4.18 -7.99 5.40
N ASP A 47 -3.16 -8.79 5.72
CA ASP A 47 -3.28 -10.01 6.49
C ASP A 47 -2.17 -10.10 7.55
N ASP A 48 -2.02 -11.28 8.16
CA ASP A 48 -1.05 -11.49 9.24
C ASP A 48 0.41 -11.39 8.75
N GLN A 49 0.67 -11.51 7.45
CA GLN A 49 2.01 -11.53 6.87
C GLN A 49 2.39 -10.19 6.25
N ALA A 50 1.45 -9.51 5.60
CA ALA A 50 1.75 -8.31 4.84
C ALA A 50 0.58 -7.34 4.72
N PHE A 51 0.93 -6.11 4.39
CA PHE A 51 0.06 -5.18 3.68
C PHE A 51 0.59 -5.03 2.26
N ALA A 52 -0.28 -5.16 1.26
CA ALA A 52 0.09 -5.03 -0.14
C ALA A 52 -0.97 -4.28 -0.94
N VAL A 53 -0.49 -3.46 -1.88
CA VAL A 53 -1.31 -2.82 -2.90
C VAL A 53 -0.80 -3.27 -4.26
N TYR A 54 -1.72 -3.78 -5.07
CA TYR A 54 -1.45 -4.23 -6.43
C TYR A 54 -2.22 -3.36 -7.42
N ARG A 55 -1.59 -2.91 -8.49
CA ARG A 55 -2.35 -2.36 -9.63
C ARG A 55 -3.05 -3.50 -10.35
N LEU A 56 -4.33 -3.38 -10.65
CA LEU A 56 -5.08 -4.34 -11.46
C LEU A 56 -4.97 -3.95 -12.93
N VAL A 57 -4.49 -4.89 -13.76
CA VAL A 57 -4.38 -4.70 -15.21
C VAL A 57 -5.69 -5.13 -15.86
N ASP A 58 -6.37 -4.21 -16.55
CA ASP A 58 -7.67 -4.47 -17.20
C ASP A 58 -7.53 -5.23 -18.55
N GLN A 59 -6.30 -5.48 -19.01
CA GLN A 59 -6.03 -6.15 -20.28
C GLN A 59 -5.97 -7.68 -20.15
N GLY A 60 -6.86 -8.36 -20.90
CA GLY A 60 -7.09 -9.82 -20.92
C GLY A 60 -5.94 -10.70 -21.43
N HIS A 61 -4.69 -10.26 -21.35
CA HIS A 61 -3.50 -11.06 -21.68
C HIS A 61 -2.69 -11.49 -20.45
N VAL A 62 -2.99 -10.96 -19.26
CA VAL A 62 -2.42 -11.47 -18.01
C VAL A 62 -3.22 -12.68 -17.54
N PRO A 63 -2.58 -13.84 -17.27
CA PRO A 63 -3.29 -15.02 -16.80
C PRO A 63 -4.11 -14.72 -15.54
N PRO A 64 -5.35 -15.22 -15.45
CA PRO A 64 -6.17 -15.06 -14.25
C PRO A 64 -5.44 -15.67 -13.04
N GLY A 65 -5.39 -14.93 -11.92
CA GLY A 65 -4.79 -15.38 -10.67
C GLY A 65 -3.45 -14.73 -10.30
N ARG A 66 -2.94 -13.80 -11.11
CA ARG A 66 -1.90 -12.87 -10.65
C ARG A 66 -2.56 -11.54 -10.28
N PRO A 67 -2.52 -11.09 -9.00
CA PRO A 67 -2.71 -9.68 -8.74
C PRO A 67 -1.67 -8.93 -9.60
N GLY A 68 -2.04 -7.80 -10.20
CA GLY A 68 -1.09 -7.08 -11.04
C GLY A 68 0.07 -6.51 -10.22
N TRP A 69 0.82 -5.54 -10.74
CA TRP A 69 2.15 -5.29 -10.17
C TRP A 69 2.05 -4.71 -8.76
N PRO A 70 2.85 -5.21 -7.78
CA PRO A 70 2.88 -4.63 -6.45
C PRO A 70 3.44 -3.22 -6.55
N VAL A 71 2.67 -2.25 -6.08
CA VAL A 71 3.07 -0.84 -6.04
C VAL A 71 3.42 -0.40 -4.61
N CYS A 72 2.95 -1.14 -3.61
CA CYS A 72 3.32 -0.94 -2.22
C CYS A 72 3.28 -2.30 -1.49
N LEU A 73 4.32 -2.61 -0.72
CA LEU A 73 4.41 -3.83 0.08
C LEU A 73 5.09 -3.52 1.41
N VAL A 74 4.40 -3.87 2.49
CA VAL A 74 4.94 -3.81 3.86
C VAL A 74 4.90 -5.21 4.45
N THR A 75 6.07 -5.69 4.86
CA THR A 75 6.25 -6.96 5.58
C THR A 75 6.95 -6.69 6.91
N ALA A 76 7.06 -7.71 7.77
CA ALA A 76 7.83 -7.59 9.01
C ALA A 76 9.33 -7.33 8.77
N GLU A 77 9.83 -7.64 7.58
CA GLU A 77 11.25 -7.57 7.24
C GLU A 77 11.60 -6.32 6.43
N ALA A 78 10.68 -5.82 5.60
CA ALA A 78 10.95 -4.73 4.68
C ALA A 78 9.70 -3.91 4.35
N VAL A 79 9.95 -2.63 4.05
CA VAL A 79 9.01 -1.73 3.39
C VAL A 79 9.51 -1.52 1.97
N VAL A 80 8.74 -2.00 0.99
CA VAL A 80 8.98 -1.79 -0.43
C VAL A 80 7.86 -0.87 -0.91
N ASP A 81 8.15 0.42 -0.90
CA ASP A 81 7.26 1.43 -1.44
C ASP A 81 7.83 1.85 -2.80
N GLU A 82 7.29 1.30 -3.90
CA GLU A 82 7.69 1.64 -5.26
C GLU A 82 7.13 3.02 -5.66
N THR A 83 7.39 3.99 -4.78
CA THR A 83 7.22 5.44 -4.94
C THR A 83 8.34 6.05 -5.78
N SER A 84 9.17 5.21 -6.41
CA SER A 84 10.31 5.63 -7.21
C SER A 84 9.93 6.89 -7.97
N PRO A 85 10.61 8.03 -7.69
CA PRO A 85 10.36 9.26 -8.41
C PRO A 85 10.37 8.92 -9.89
N PRO A 86 9.51 9.53 -10.72
CA PRO A 86 9.57 9.33 -12.15
C PRO A 86 10.95 9.78 -12.62
N HIS A 87 11.91 8.85 -12.67
CA HIS A 87 13.18 9.08 -13.33
C HIS A 87 12.93 9.17 -14.84
N LEU A 88 11.73 8.77 -15.29
CA LEU A 88 11.18 8.94 -16.61
C LEU A 88 9.71 9.41 -16.47
N ALA A 89 9.30 10.37 -17.30
CA ALA A 89 7.93 10.91 -17.31
C ALA A 89 6.85 9.85 -17.63
N ASP A 90 7.28 8.68 -18.10
CA ASP A 90 6.47 7.53 -18.49
C ASP A 90 6.82 6.28 -17.67
N ASP A 91 7.11 6.42 -16.37
CA ASP A 91 7.23 5.24 -15.51
C ASP A 91 5.83 4.65 -15.25
N GLU A 92 5.41 3.78 -16.16
CA GLU A 92 4.16 3.03 -16.09
C GLU A 92 4.05 2.18 -14.81
N PHE A 93 5.12 2.02 -14.03
CA PHE A 93 5.11 1.23 -12.79
C PHE A 93 4.90 2.06 -11.53
N ALA A 94 5.09 3.38 -11.59
CA ALA A 94 4.87 4.26 -10.46
C ALA A 94 3.37 4.50 -10.24
N SER A 95 2.86 4.25 -9.04
CA SER A 95 1.50 4.64 -8.63
C SER A 95 1.39 6.15 -8.37
N GLY A 96 2.52 6.81 -8.12
CA GLY A 96 2.58 8.20 -7.65
C GLY A 96 2.05 8.39 -6.22
N LEU A 97 1.74 7.30 -5.50
CA LEU A 97 1.22 7.34 -4.13
C LEU A 97 2.19 6.67 -3.17
N SER A 98 2.53 7.38 -2.10
CA SER A 98 3.22 6.86 -0.93
C SER A 98 2.34 5.93 -0.10
N LEU A 99 2.97 5.10 0.74
CA LEU A 99 2.27 4.29 1.73
C LEU A 99 1.24 5.10 2.54
N LYS A 100 1.58 6.33 2.95
CA LYS A 100 0.65 7.20 3.69
C LYS A 100 -0.57 7.53 2.85
N GLU A 101 -0.38 7.91 1.59
CA GLU A 101 -1.49 8.26 0.70
C GLU A 101 -2.37 7.06 0.37
N TRP A 102 -1.80 5.85 0.28
CA TRP A 102 -2.58 4.62 0.18
C TRP A 102 -3.48 4.40 1.39
N LEU A 103 -2.95 4.56 2.60
CA LEU A 103 -3.73 4.42 3.83
C LEU A 103 -4.85 5.48 3.88
N ASP A 104 -4.54 6.74 3.56
CA ASP A 104 -5.52 7.83 3.51
C ASP A 104 -6.64 7.53 2.46
N LEU A 105 -6.28 6.99 1.29
CA LEU A 105 -7.24 6.60 0.25
C LEU A 105 -8.17 5.46 0.70
N ILE A 106 -7.63 4.47 1.39
CA ILE A 106 -8.40 3.31 1.91
C ILE A 106 -9.40 3.77 2.97
N GLU A 107 -8.95 4.61 3.91
CA GLU A 107 -9.79 5.14 4.97
C GLU A 107 -10.94 5.99 4.42
N THR A 108 -10.65 6.86 3.46
CA THR A 108 -11.68 7.71 2.82
C THR A 108 -12.68 6.91 1.98
N SER A 109 -12.22 5.83 1.32
CA SER A 109 -13.08 4.93 0.54
C SER A 109 -14.03 4.11 1.40
N PHE A 110 -13.66 3.83 2.66
CA PHE A 110 -14.47 3.04 3.59
C PHE A 110 -15.32 3.88 4.55
N THR A 111 -14.94 5.15 4.79
CA THR A 111 -15.63 6.03 5.76
C THR A 111 -16.66 6.96 5.08
N SER A 112 -16.94 6.81 3.79
CA SER A 112 -18.05 7.54 3.15
C SER A 112 -19.40 6.99 3.66
N PRO A 113 -20.33 7.86 4.11
CA PRO A 113 -21.65 7.48 4.63
C PRO A 113 -22.59 6.88 3.59
#